data_AF-A0A455SH90-F1
#
_entry.id   AF-A0A455SH90-F1
#
_cell.length_a   1.000
_cell.length_b   1.000
_cell.length_c   1.000
_cell.angle_alpha   90.00
_cell.angle_beta   90.00
_cell.angle_gamma   90.00
#
_symmetry.space_group_name_H-M   'P 1'
#
loop_
_entity.id
_entity.type
_entity.pdbx_description
1 polymer ?
#
loop_
_entity_poly.entity_id
_entity_poly.type
_entity_poly.pdbx_seq_one_letter_code
_entity_poly.pdbx_strand_id
1 'polypeptide(L)'
;MYKYCKAYRLAELRQFRGWIEQPTATPPDADTICYLCDDFTVVLSPVQEQAPLFAKVTPEWREFCQETLHFAIPEDLQYAYQADA
;
A
#
# COMPACT_ATOMS: atom_id res chain seq x y z
N MET A 1 5.24 10.58 -7.57
CA MET A 1 4.85 9.44 -8.42
C MET A 1 5.43 8.20 -7.78
N TYR A 2 4.60 7.21 -7.46
CA TYR A 2 5.08 5.97 -6.84
C TYR A 2 5.97 5.21 -7.82
N LYS A 3 7.16 4.78 -7.38
CA LYS A 3 8.08 4.01 -8.24
C LYS A 3 7.74 2.52 -8.22
N TYR A 4 7.13 2.05 -7.13
CA TYR A 4 6.62 0.70 -7.00
C TYR A 4 5.31 0.68 -6.19
N CYS A 5 4.33 -0.07 -6.69
CA CYS A 5 3.18 -0.48 -5.89
C CYS A 5 2.88 -1.96 -6.18
N LYS A 6 2.44 -2.69 -5.14
CA LYS A 6 2.05 -4.10 -5.22
C LYS A 6 0.58 -4.24 -4.87
N ALA A 7 -0.12 -5.04 -5.66
CA ALA A 7 -1.54 -5.31 -5.47
C ALA A 7 -1.78 -6.32 -4.36
N TYR A 8 -2.77 -6.05 -3.51
CA TYR A 8 -3.25 -6.92 -2.43
C TYR A 8 -4.77 -6.87 -2.37
N ARG A 9 -5.41 -7.92 -1.84
CA ARG A 9 -6.84 -7.85 -1.52
C ARG A 9 -7.05 -6.99 -0.28
N LEU A 10 -8.12 -6.21 -0.25
CA LEU A 10 -8.44 -5.39 0.91
C LEU A 10 -8.61 -6.23 2.19
N ALA A 11 -9.13 -7.45 2.06
CA ALA A 11 -9.20 -8.43 3.14
C ALA A 11 -7.84 -8.68 3.82
N GLU A 12 -6.75 -8.70 3.04
CA GLU A 12 -5.39 -8.95 3.55
C GLU A 12 -4.88 -7.74 4.34
N LEU A 13 -5.13 -6.54 3.84
CA LEU A 13 -4.76 -5.28 4.50
C LEU A 13 -5.54 -5.06 5.81
N ARG A 14 -6.85 -5.40 5.81
CA ARG A 14 -7.74 -5.32 6.98
C ARG A 14 -7.34 -6.27 8.13
N GLN A 15 -6.42 -7.21 7.92
CA GLN A 15 -5.90 -8.05 9.01
C GLN A 15 -5.00 -7.27 9.99
N PHE A 16 -4.48 -6.11 9.57
CA PHE A 16 -3.73 -5.24 10.46
C PHE A 16 -4.66 -4.64 11.53
N ARG A 17 -4.36 -4.89 12.81
CA ARG A 17 -5.21 -4.41 13.92
C ARG A 17 -5.36 -2.89 13.99
N GLY A 18 -4.37 -2.14 13.50
CA GLY A 18 -4.40 -0.68 13.45
C GLY A 18 -5.02 -0.10 12.18
N TRP A 19 -5.69 -0.93 11.36
CA TRP A 19 -6.26 -0.52 10.09
C TRP A 19 -7.45 0.44 10.29
N ILE A 20 -7.33 1.63 9.70
CA ILE A 20 -8.36 2.68 9.75
C ILE A 20 -8.48 3.27 8.35
N GLU A 21 -9.53 2.89 7.64
CA GLU A 21 -9.79 3.37 6.27
C GLU A 21 -10.23 4.82 6.29
N GLN A 22 -9.76 5.58 5.29
CA GLN A 22 -10.35 6.87 5.01
C GLN A 22 -11.76 6.69 4.44
N PRO A 23 -12.72 7.53 4.83
CA PRO A 23 -14.07 7.49 4.30
C PRO A 23 -14.05 7.75 2.79
N THR A 24 -14.73 6.90 2.05
CA THR A 24 -14.91 7.02 0.60
C THR A 24 -16.40 7.00 0.27
N ALA A 25 -16.78 7.56 -0.89
CA ALA A 25 -18.18 7.61 -1.33
C ALA A 25 -18.79 6.21 -1.50
N THR A 26 -17.96 5.25 -1.94
CA THR A 26 -18.33 3.84 -2.07
C THR A 26 -17.31 3.00 -1.32
N PRO A 27 -17.65 2.44 -0.14
CA PRO A 27 -16.75 1.59 0.62
C PRO A 27 -16.38 0.34 -0.19
N PRO A 28 -15.08 0.06 -0.38
CA PRO A 28 -14.64 -1.16 -1.06
C PRO A 28 -14.96 -2.40 -0.23
N ASP A 29 -15.34 -3.46 -0.93
CA ASP A 29 -15.54 -4.79 -0.36
C ASP A 29 -14.19 -5.49 -0.06
N ALA A 30 -14.25 -6.61 0.65
CA ALA A 30 -13.04 -7.31 1.09
C ALA A 30 -12.22 -7.91 -0.07
N ASP A 31 -12.85 -8.20 -1.21
CA ASP A 31 -12.18 -8.77 -2.40
C ASP A 31 -11.66 -7.68 -3.34
N THR A 32 -11.95 -6.40 -3.07
CA THR A 32 -11.43 -5.26 -3.82
C THR A 32 -9.90 -5.26 -3.80
N ILE A 33 -9.30 -5.13 -4.99
CA ILE A 33 -7.85 -5.01 -5.14
C ILE A 33 -7.42 -3.58 -4.81
N CYS A 34 -6.50 -3.48 -3.86
CA CYS A 34 -5.84 -2.24 -3.47
C CYS A 34 -4.34 -2.33 -3.75
N TYR A 35 -3.65 -1.20 -3.76
CA TYR A 35 -2.23 -1.13 -4.06
C TYR A 35 -1.48 -0.53 -2.88
N LEU A 36 -0.55 -1.29 -2.32
CA LEU A 36 0.43 -0.81 -1.34
C LEU A 36 1.63 -0.27 -2.11
N CYS A 37 1.94 1.01 -1.92
CA CYS A 37 3.03 1.68 -2.60
C CYS A 37 4.33 1.71 -1.78
N ASP A 38 5.42 2.12 -2.40
CA ASP A 38 6.77 2.16 -1.82
C ASP A 38 6.93 3.04 -0.57
N ASP A 39 6.04 4.01 -0.40
CA ASP A 39 5.91 4.84 0.80
C ASP A 39 5.03 4.21 1.90
N PHE A 40 4.59 2.95 1.71
CA PHE A 40 3.67 2.20 2.56
C PHE A 40 2.26 2.81 2.67
N THR A 41 1.87 3.68 1.75
CA THR A 41 0.47 4.11 1.62
C THR A 41 -0.33 3.09 0.81
N VAL A 42 -1.63 3.00 1.09
CA VAL A 42 -2.56 2.17 0.31
C VAL A 42 -3.49 3.05 -0.49
N VAL A 43 -3.56 2.80 -1.78
CA VAL A 43 -4.46 3.48 -2.74
C VAL A 43 -5.35 2.45 -3.45
N LEU A 44 -6.53 2.85 -3.94
CA LEU A 44 -7.33 1.97 -4.80
C LEU A 44 -6.78 1.93 -6.24
N SER A 45 -6.12 3.00 -6.67
CA SER A 45 -5.54 3.12 -7.99
C SER A 45 -4.26 3.98 -7.92
N PRO A 46 -3.10 3.46 -8.32
CA PRO A 46 -1.85 4.25 -8.34
C PRO A 46 -1.76 5.19 -9.55
N VAL A 47 -2.69 5.07 -10.51
CA VAL A 47 -2.73 5.88 -11.74
C VAL A 47 -3.72 7.03 -11.64
N GLN A 48 -4.85 6.81 -10.94
CA GLN A 48 -5.85 7.86 -10.75
C GLN A 48 -5.47 8.74 -9.56
N GLU A 49 -5.61 10.05 -9.72
CA GLU A 49 -5.41 10.99 -8.61
C GLU A 49 -6.59 10.91 -7.64
N GLN A 50 -6.41 10.15 -6.57
CA GLN A 50 -7.38 9.97 -5.51
C GLN A 50 -6.71 9.97 -4.15
N ALA A 51 -7.48 10.29 -3.11
CA ALA A 51 -6.97 10.18 -1.75
C ALA A 51 -6.61 8.71 -1.45
N PRO A 52 -5.51 8.47 -0.69
CA PRO A 52 -5.16 7.12 -0.27
C PRO A 52 -6.24 6.55 0.64
N LEU A 53 -6.53 5.26 0.48
CA LEU A 53 -7.42 4.52 1.36
C LEU A 53 -6.83 4.44 2.78
N PHE A 54 -5.51 4.35 2.88
CA PHE A 54 -4.78 4.35 4.15
C PHE A 54 -3.44 5.08 4.00
N ALA A 55 -3.23 6.10 4.84
CA ALA A 55 -2.01 6.93 4.81
C ALA A 55 -1.20 6.91 6.13
N LYS A 56 -1.66 6.17 7.14
CA LYS A 56 -1.06 6.20 8.48
C LYS A 56 0.10 5.21 8.58
N VAL A 57 1.28 5.63 8.16
CA VAL A 57 2.47 4.76 8.14
C VAL A 57 3.16 4.69 9.51
N THR A 58 2.76 3.73 10.34
CA THR A 58 3.40 3.46 11.64
C THR A 58 4.48 2.37 11.55
N PRO A 59 5.38 2.24 12.54
CA PRO A 59 6.34 1.13 12.59
C PRO A 59 5.68 -0.25 12.55
N GLU A 60 4.58 -0.44 13.28
CA GLU A 60 3.83 -1.70 13.33
C GLU A 60 3.19 -2.02 11.97
N TRP A 61 2.76 -1.00 11.23
CA TRP A 61 2.26 -1.17 9.86
C TRP A 61 3.36 -1.63 8.91
N ARG A 62 4.56 -1.05 9.00
CA ARG A 62 5.71 -1.47 8.17
C ARG A 62 6.10 -2.91 8.45
N GLU A 63 6.15 -3.30 9.72
CA GLU A 63 6.40 -4.68 10.13
C GLU A 63 5.32 -5.63 9.58
N PHE A 64 4.04 -5.29 9.72
CA PHE A 64 2.96 -6.08 9.12
C PHE A 64 3.09 -6.22 7.59
N CYS A 65 3.42 -5.13 6.89
CA CYS A 65 3.64 -5.17 5.45
C CYS A 65 4.78 -6.10 5.06
N GLN A 66 5.89 -6.08 5.80
CA GLN A 66 7.08 -6.88 5.48
C GLN A 66 6.93 -8.34 5.89
N GLU A 67 6.41 -8.61 7.09
CA GLU A 67 6.33 -9.94 7.68
C GLU A 67 5.09 -10.72 7.26
N THR A 68 3.93 -10.04 7.13
CA THR A 68 2.65 -10.71 6.81
C THR A 68 2.28 -10.59 5.33
N LEU A 69 2.42 -9.40 4.75
CA LEU A 69 2.12 -9.21 3.32
C LEU A 69 3.31 -9.55 2.41
N HIS A 70 4.49 -9.78 2.99
CA HIS A 70 5.73 -9.99 2.25
C HIS A 70 5.96 -8.89 1.20
N PHE A 71 5.71 -7.65 1.59
CA PHE A 71 5.98 -6.47 0.78
C PHE A 71 7.48 -6.17 0.83
N ALA A 72 8.11 -6.29 -0.33
CA ALA A 72 9.47 -5.89 -0.56
C ALA A 72 9.56 -5.29 -1.97
N ILE A 73 10.40 -4.27 -2.13
CA ILE A 73 10.75 -3.75 -3.45
C ILE A 73 11.70 -4.77 -4.09
N PRO A 74 11.39 -5.32 -5.27
CA PRO A 74 12.28 -6.24 -5.97
C PRO A 74 13.68 -5.63 -6.18
N GLU A 75 14.72 -6.46 -6.07
CA GLU A 75 16.12 -6.02 -6.27
C GLU A 75 16.31 -5.40 -7.67
N ASP A 76 15.68 -6.01 -8.68
CA ASP A 76 15.63 -5.50 -10.05
C ASP A 76 14.87 -4.17 -10.20
N LEU A 77 14.29 -3.57 -9.16
CA LEU A 77 13.69 -2.24 -9.22
C LEU A 77 14.45 -1.21 -8.38
N GLN A 78 15.51 -1.62 -7.68
CA GLN A 78 16.30 -0.71 -6.84
C GLN A 78 17.03 0.38 -7.65
N TYR A 79 17.38 0.10 -8.92
CA TYR A 79 17.98 1.10 -9.80
C TYR A 79 17.10 2.34 -9.98
N ALA A 80 15.77 2.18 -9.92
CA ALA A 80 14.83 3.29 -10.06
C ALA A 80 14.91 4.28 -8.90
N TYR A 81 15.54 3.89 -7.78
CA TYR A 81 15.75 4.72 -6.60
C TYR A 81 17.16 5.31 -6.52
N GLN A 82 18.13 4.77 -7.25
CA GLN A 82 19.50 5.29 -7.30
C GLN A 82 19.65 6.52 -8.22
N ALA A 83 18.75 6.69 -9.19
CA ALA A 83 18.82 7.77 -10.18
C ALA A 83 18.46 9.18 -9.65
N ASP A 84 18.03 9.31 -8.38
CA ASP A 84 17.68 10.58 -7.73
C ASP A 84 18.65 10.98 -6.59
N ALA A 85 19.81 10.31 -6.47
CA ALA A 85 20.83 10.56 -5.45
C ALA A 85 21.96 11.49 -5.93
#